data_AF-A0A960B9A3-F1
#
_entry.id   AF-A0A960B9A3-F1
#
_cell.length_a   1.000
_cell.length_b   1.000
_cell.length_c   1.000
_cell.angle_alpha   90.00
_cell.angle_beta   90.00
_cell.angle_gamma   90.00
#
_symmetry.space_group_name_H-M   'P 1'
#
loop_
_entity.id
_entity.type
_entity.pdbx_description
1 polymer ?
#
loop_
_entity_poly.entity_id
_entity_poly.type
_entity_poly.pdbx_seq_one_letter_code
_entity_poly.pdbx_strand_id
1 'polypeptide(L)' 'MPNIQIKDVPEDTHAVLRQRASAAHQSLQEYLRSRLIAEAARPTVDEVLARAGGRAGGSLPLADAVSALRFDRARH' A
#
# COMPACT_ATOMS: atom_id res chain seq x y z
N MET A 1 4.15 1.09 23.29
CA MET A 1 3.82 0.41 22.01
C MET A 1 2.36 0.71 21.70
N PRO A 2 1.97 0.98 20.44
CA PRO A 2 0.57 1.21 20.09
C PRO A 2 -0.26 -0.05 20.34
N ASN A 3 -1.44 0.13 20.92
CA ASN A 3 -2.41 -0.92 21.21
C ASN A 3 -3.74 -0.60 20.52
N ILE A 4 -4.44 -1.63 20.05
CA ILE A 4 -5.73 -1.50 19.36
C ILE A 4 -6.73 -2.40 20.07
N GLN A 5 -7.85 -1.81 20.52
CA GLN A 5 -9.00 -2.54 21.04
C GLN A 5 -10.16 -2.38 20.06
N ILE A 6 -10.71 -3.51 19.60
CA ILE A 6 -11.89 -3.52 18.73
C ILE A 6 -13.08 -3.93 19.60
N LYS A 7 -14.07 -3.05 19.69
CA LYS A 7 -15.30 -3.27 20.47
C LYS A 7 -16.41 -3.77 19.54
N ASP A 8 -17.40 -4.43 20.14
CA ASP A 8 -18.65 -4.82 19.49
C ASP A 8 -18.46 -5.68 18.22
N VAL A 9 -17.45 -6.55 18.22
CA VAL A 9 -17.24 -7.54 17.16
C VAL A 9 -18.36 -8.57 17.25
N PRO A 10 -19.16 -8.78 16.18
CA PRO A 10 -20.19 -9.80 16.18
C PRO A 10 -19.61 -11.18 16.52
N GLU A 11 -20.32 -11.97 17.33
CA GLU A 11 -19.82 -13.27 17.80
C GLU A 11 -19.44 -14.20 16.65
N ASP A 12 -20.24 -14.23 15.59
CA ASP A 12 -19.98 -15.03 14.38
C ASP A 12 -18.64 -14.66 13.73
N THR A 13 -18.38 -13.35 13.60
CA THR A 13 -17.12 -12.84 13.05
C THR A 13 -15.95 -13.23 13.93
N HIS A 14 -16.11 -13.09 15.26
CA HIS A 14 -15.08 -13.49 16.22
C HIS A 14 -14.77 -15.00 16.14
N ALA A 15 -15.80 -15.85 16.02
CA ALA A 15 -15.65 -17.29 15.90
C ALA A 15 -14.89 -17.68 14.62
N VAL A 16 -15.24 -17.08 13.47
CA VAL A 16 -14.56 -17.31 12.19
C VAL A 16 -13.08 -16.91 12.27
N LEU A 17 -12.79 -15.75 12.87
CA LEU A 17 -11.41 -15.27 13.01
C LEU A 17 -10.58 -16.18 13.93
N ARG A 18 -11.18 -16.65 15.04
CA ARG A 18 -10.54 -17.61 15.94
C ARG A 18 -10.24 -18.93 15.24
N GLN A 19 -11.18 -19.46 14.46
CA GLN A 19 -10.98 -20.68 13.69
C GLN A 19 -9.84 -20.52 12.66
N ARG A 20 -9.80 -19.40 11.93
CA ARG A 20 -8.73 -19.12 10.97
C ARG A 20 -7.36 -18.97 11.64
N ALA A 21 -7.30 -18.31 12.80
CA ALA A 21 -6.07 -18.20 13.58
C ALA A 21 -5.56 -19.58 14.02
N SER A 22 -6.45 -20.44 14.52
CA SER A 22 -6.12 -21.82 14.89
C SER A 22 -5.61 -22.63 13.70
N ALA A 23 -6.27 -22.53 12.53
CA ALA A 23 -5.83 -23.19 11.31
C ALA A 23 -4.46 -22.70 10.80
N ALA A 24 -4.09 -21.46 11.11
CA ALA A 24 -2.77 -20.89 10.83
C ALA A 24 -1.73 -21.16 11.93
N HIS A 25 -2.08 -21.92 12.98
CA HIS A 25 -1.24 -22.15 14.17
C HIS A 25 -0.78 -20.86 14.87
N GLN A 26 -1.64 -19.85 14.89
CA GLN A 26 -1.38 -18.54 15.49
C GLN A 26 -2.37 -18.25 16.60
N SER A 27 -1.96 -17.47 17.60
CA SER A 27 -2.93 -16.83 18.49
C SER A 27 -3.82 -15.86 17.69
N LEU A 28 -5.03 -15.60 18.18
CA LEU A 28 -5.94 -14.65 17.51
C LEU A 28 -5.31 -13.26 17.38
N GLN A 29 -4.55 -12.81 18.39
CA GLN A 29 -3.86 -11.52 18.35
C GLN A 29 -2.78 -11.47 17.25
N GLU A 30 -1.95 -12.52 17.13
CA GLU A 30 -0.92 -12.59 16.08
C GLU A 30 -1.54 -12.66 14.68
N TYR A 31 -2.59 -13.47 14.53
CA TYR A 31 -3.33 -13.57 13.28
C TYR A 31 -3.87 -12.19 12.86
N LEU A 32 -4.59 -11.50 13.75
CA LEU A 32 -5.14 -10.17 13.44
C LEU A 32 -4.05 -9.13 13.20
N ARG A 33 -2.96 -9.14 13.98
CA ARG A 33 -1.81 -8.27 13.76
C ARG A 33 -1.23 -8.46 12.35
N SER A 34 -1.00 -9.69 11.93
CA SER A 34 -0.44 -9.97 10.60
C SER A 34 -1.37 -9.49 9.49
N ARG A 35 -2.68 -9.65 9.66
CA ARG A 35 -3.71 -9.17 8.73
C ARG A 35 -3.74 -7.65 8.65
N LEU A 36 -3.69 -6.95 9.79
CA LEU A 36 -3.65 -5.49 9.84
C LEU A 36 -2.38 -4.91 9.22
N ILE A 37 -1.23 -5.56 9.44
CA ILE A 37 0.04 -5.17 8.79
C ILE A 37 -0.07 -5.35 7.27
N ALA A 38 -0.60 -6.48 6.81
CA ALA A 38 -0.76 -6.75 5.39
C ALA A 38 -1.74 -5.77 4.72
N GLU A 39 -2.80 -5.37 5.42
CA GLU A 39 -3.75 -4.36 4.94
C GLU A 39 -3.09 -2.98 4.85
N ALA A 40 -2.43 -2.53 5.92
CA ALA A 40 -1.75 -1.23 5.95
C ALA A 40 -0.56 -1.13 4.98
N ALA A 41 0.04 -2.25 4.60
CA ALA A 41 1.13 -2.27 3.62
C ALA A 41 0.64 -1.96 2.19
N ARG A 42 -0.67 -2.09 1.92
CA ARG A 42 -1.25 -1.83 0.60
C ARG A 42 -1.81 -0.41 0.57
N PRO A 43 -1.19 0.51 -0.19
CA PRO A 43 -1.72 1.85 -0.29
C PRO A 43 -3.06 1.83 -1.03
N THR A 44 -3.98 2.67 -0.58
CA THR A 44 -5.25 2.88 -1.29
C THR A 44 -5.02 3.62 -2.60
N VAL A 45 -5.98 3.54 -3.53
CA VAL A 45 -5.91 4.30 -4.79
C VAL A 45 -5.80 5.80 -4.51
N ASP A 46 -6.54 6.30 -3.53
CA ASP A 46 -6.49 7.70 -3.12
C ASP A 46 -5.10 8.08 -2.61
N GLU A 47 -4.48 7.27 -1.75
CA GLU A 47 -3.11 7.49 -1.28
C GLU A 47 -2.08 7.43 -2.41
N VAL A 48 -2.27 6.56 -3.40
CA VAL A 48 -1.42 6.50 -4.60
C VAL A 48 -1.60 7.76 -5.45
N LEU A 49 -2.84 8.22 -5.67
CA LEU A 49 -3.15 9.42 -6.44
C LEU A 49 -2.64 10.68 -5.74
N ALA A 50 -2.81 10.80 -4.42
CA ALA A 50 -2.26 11.89 -3.61
C ALA A 50 -0.72 11.91 -3.69
N ARG A 51 -0.08 10.72 -3.62
CA ARG A 51 1.37 10.59 -3.82
C ARG A 51 1.80 10.95 -5.25
N ALA A 52 1.02 10.59 -6.26
CA ALA A 52 1.28 10.91 -7.66
C ALA A 52 1.10 12.42 -7.93
N GLY A 53 0.10 13.07 -7.33
CA GLY A 53 -0.08 14.52 -7.39
C GLY A 53 1.04 15.29 -6.70
N GLY A 54 1.66 14.72 -5.66
CA GLY A 54 2.85 15.27 -5.01
C GLY A 54 4.14 15.11 -5.81
N ARG A 55 4.20 14.17 -6.76
CA ARG A 55 5.15 14.22 -7.87
C ARG A 55 4.58 15.23 -8.86
N ALA A 56 4.86 16.51 -8.65
CA ALA A 56 4.84 17.44 -9.77
C ALA A 56 5.59 16.74 -10.91
N GLY A 57 4.88 16.38 -11.98
CA GLY A 57 5.52 15.82 -13.16
C GLY A 57 6.71 16.71 -13.52
N GLY A 58 7.85 16.10 -13.86
CA GLY A 58 9.03 16.88 -14.20
C GLY A 58 8.67 17.87 -15.30
N SER A 59 8.83 19.16 -15.04
CA SER A 59 8.66 20.19 -16.05
C SER A 59 9.91 20.19 -16.92
N LEU A 60 9.82 19.58 -18.11
CA LEU A 60 10.87 19.63 -19.12
C LEU A 60 10.40 20.55 -20.27
N PRO A 61 11.13 21.64 -20.56
CA PRO A 61 10.88 22.44 -21.76
C PRO A 61 10.96 21.58 -23.01
N LEU A 62 10.03 21.80 -23.95
CA LEU A 62 10.01 21.05 -25.23
C LEU A 62 11.33 21.15 -25.99
N ALA A 63 12.02 22.29 -25.89
CA ALA A 63 13.33 22.51 -26.50
C ALA A 63 14.40 21.53 -25.98
N ASP A 64 14.37 21.21 -24.69
CA ASP A 64 15.32 20.30 -24.05
C ASP A 64 15.00 18.84 -24.44
N ALA A 65 13.71 18.50 -24.54
CA ALA A 65 13.27 17.20 -25.04
C ALA A 65 13.73 16.96 -26.49
N VAL A 66 13.56 17.97 -27.36
CA VAL A 66 13.99 17.92 -28.76
C VAL A 66 15.50 17.83 -28.88
N SER A 67 16.23 18.55 -28.03
CA SER A 67 17.70 18.52 -28.01
C SER A 67 18.24 17.14 -27.61
N ALA A 68 17.65 16.51 -26.59
CA ALA A 68 17.99 15.15 -26.18
C ALA A 68 17.76 14.12 -27.30
N LEU A 69 16.62 14.22 -28.00
CA LEU A 69 16.29 13.36 -29.14
C LEU A 69 17.26 13.52 -30.31
N ARG A 70 17.64 14.76 -30.63
CA ARG A 70 18.62 15.05 -31.69
C ARG A 70 20.00 14.50 -31.36
N PHE A 71 20.42 14.63 -30.10
CA PHE A 71 21.69 14.11 -29.63
C PHE A 71 21.75 12.58 -29.70
N ASP A 72 20.67 11.89 -29.31
CA ASP A 72 20.58 10.43 -29.41
C ASP A 72 20.63 9.96 -30.88
N ARG A 73 19.88 10.63 -31.77
CA ARG A 73 19.89 10.33 -33.21
C ARG A 73 21.22 10.62 -33.89
N ALA A 74 22.04 11.53 -33.36
CA ALA A 74 23.36 11.83 -33.89
C ALA A 74 24.45 10.81 -33.46
N ARG A 75 24.14 9.94 -32.49
CA ARG A 75 25.01 8.84 -32.07
C ARG A 75 24.78 7.53 -32.83
N HIS A 76 23.71 7.45 -33.63
CA HIS A 76 23.33 6.32 -34.48
C HIS A 76 23.53 6.66 -35.95
#